data_AF-A0A7J4TQ26-F1
#
_entry.id   AF-A0A7J4TQ26-F1
#
_cell.length_a   1.000
_cell.length_b   1.000
_cell.length_c   1.000
_cell.angle_alpha   90.00
_cell.angle_beta   90.00
_cell.angle_gamma   90.00
#
_symmetry.space_group_name_H-M   'P 1'
#
loop_
_entity.id
_entity.type
_entity.pdbx_description
1 polymer ?
#
loop_
_entity_poly.entity_id
_entity_poly.type
_entity_poly.pdbx_seq_one_letter_code
_entity_poly.pdbx_strand_id
1 'polypeptide(L)'
;MAKPSTDLLAHTGGYTFHIGCPNPELRTIASWVLTSGEQHPRRIARLIPALWKRHGQEDLVLVGLLLANMSEAELEEDPWLALIHLFGEQEPLGALLEIAEEMVRGGHSIPNDSWLIGMAAQSALWHQVATLFLSLRKDGLGEARGLVATAPAGGELFERIRTRLLSQEH
;
A
#
# COMPACT_ATOMS: atom_id res chain seq x y z
N MET A 1 -20.13 -8.96 -21.68
CA MET A 1 -19.86 -7.91 -20.70
C MET A 1 -18.51 -8.24 -20.08
N ALA A 2 -17.46 -7.49 -20.41
CA ALA A 2 -16.09 -7.79 -19.96
C ALA A 2 -15.99 -7.53 -18.45
N LYS A 3 -15.67 -8.57 -17.68
CA LYS A 3 -15.32 -8.42 -16.26
C LYS A 3 -13.99 -7.67 -16.18
N PRO A 4 -13.85 -6.62 -15.36
CA PRO A 4 -12.54 -6.09 -15.04
C PRO A 4 -11.77 -7.18 -14.29
N SER A 5 -10.61 -7.57 -14.84
CA SER A 5 -9.63 -8.46 -14.21
C SER A 5 -8.86 -7.64 -13.17
N THR A 6 -9.46 -7.38 -12.01
CA THR A 6 -8.71 -6.89 -10.85
C THR A 6 -8.15 -8.11 -10.16
N ASP A 7 -6.83 -8.24 -10.12
CA ASP A 7 -6.17 -9.31 -9.38
C ASP A 7 -6.43 -9.13 -7.90
N LEU A 8 -7.07 -10.15 -7.36
CA LEU A 8 -7.48 -10.23 -5.98
C LEU A 8 -6.68 -11.34 -5.34
N LEU A 9 -6.09 -11.04 -4.19
CA LEU A 9 -5.42 -12.07 -3.42
C LEU A 9 -6.41 -13.10 -2.83
N ALA A 10 -7.73 -12.87 -2.94
CA ALA A 10 -8.76 -13.89 -3.24
C ALA A 10 -10.16 -13.25 -3.42
N HIS A 11 -10.94 -13.81 -4.36
CA HIS A 11 -12.38 -13.66 -4.64
C HIS A 11 -13.16 -12.35 -4.31
N THR A 12 -13.61 -11.67 -5.39
CA THR A 12 -14.39 -10.40 -5.43
C THR A 12 -13.53 -9.17 -5.14
N GLY A 13 -13.78 -8.03 -5.81
CA GLY A 13 -12.94 -6.82 -5.96
C GLY A 13 -12.23 -6.19 -4.74
N GLY A 14 -12.13 -6.86 -3.60
CA GLY A 14 -11.49 -6.47 -2.36
C GLY A 14 -12.41 -5.53 -1.61
N TYR A 15 -12.91 -4.51 -2.28
CA TYR A 15 -13.71 -3.45 -1.71
C TYR A 15 -15.11 -3.89 -1.25
N THR A 16 -15.55 -3.33 -0.14
CA THR A 16 -16.91 -3.50 0.41
C THR A 16 -17.94 -2.63 -0.33
N PHE A 17 -17.53 -1.45 -0.83
CA PHE A 17 -18.39 -0.54 -1.60
C PHE A 17 -17.58 0.45 -2.45
N HIS A 18 -18.27 1.16 -3.34
CA HIS A 18 -17.75 2.25 -4.17
C HIS A 18 -18.74 3.42 -4.15
N ILE A 19 -18.28 4.62 -3.81
CA ILE A 19 -19.12 5.83 -3.70
C ILE A 19 -19.17 6.62 -5.02
N GLY A 20 -18.11 6.56 -5.83
CA GLY A 20 -17.94 7.36 -7.04
C GLY A 20 -17.33 8.73 -6.79
N CYS A 21 -16.63 8.94 -5.67
CA CYS A 21 -15.95 10.21 -5.42
C CYS A 21 -14.63 10.27 -6.21
N PRO A 22 -14.39 11.29 -7.04
CA PRO A 22 -13.18 11.35 -7.84
C PRO A 22 -11.95 11.72 -6.99
N ASN A 23 -10.76 11.37 -7.49
CA ASN A 23 -9.51 11.53 -6.75
C ASN A 23 -9.19 13.00 -6.35
N PRO A 24 -9.39 14.02 -7.20
CA PRO A 24 -9.18 15.42 -6.80
C PRO A 24 -10.01 15.85 -5.58
N GLU A 25 -11.25 15.39 -5.50
CA GLU A 25 -12.16 15.64 -4.38
C GLU A 25 -11.69 14.90 -3.12
N LEU A 26 -11.25 13.65 -3.24
CA LEU A 26 -10.66 12.90 -2.11
C LEU A 26 -9.39 13.59 -1.58
N ARG A 27 -8.54 14.13 -2.44
CA ARG A 27 -7.37 14.94 -2.04
C ARG A 27 -7.78 16.21 -1.31
N THR A 28 -8.84 16.87 -1.79
CA THR A 28 -9.40 18.05 -1.12
C THR A 28 -9.94 17.70 0.26
N ILE A 29 -10.65 16.57 0.39
CA ILE A 29 -11.14 16.06 1.67
C ILE A 29 -9.97 15.75 2.61
N ALA A 30 -8.95 15.02 2.14
CA ALA A 30 -7.78 14.68 2.95
C ALA A 30 -7.06 15.93 3.46
N SER A 31 -6.83 16.91 2.57
CA SER A 31 -6.23 18.20 2.92
C SER A 31 -7.06 18.94 3.98
N TRP A 32 -8.39 18.98 3.82
CA TRP A 32 -9.28 19.60 4.80
C TRP A 32 -9.27 18.87 6.14
N VAL A 33 -9.25 17.53 6.15
CA VAL A 33 -9.17 16.70 7.37
C VAL A 33 -7.87 16.99 8.13
N LEU A 34 -6.73 16.97 7.42
CA LEU A 34 -5.41 17.24 8.00
C LEU A 34 -5.33 18.66 8.57
N THR A 35 -5.76 19.66 7.80
CA THR A 35 -5.73 21.07 8.22
C THR A 35 -6.67 21.33 9.40
N SER A 36 -7.89 20.81 9.35
CA SER A 36 -8.89 21.03 10.41
C SER A 36 -8.56 20.28 11.70
N GLY A 37 -7.82 19.18 11.59
CA GLY A 37 -7.40 18.34 12.71
C GLY A 37 -5.94 18.54 13.15
N GLU A 38 -5.22 19.54 12.64
CA GLU A 38 -3.79 19.78 12.91
C GLU A 38 -3.45 19.81 14.41
N GLN A 39 -4.34 20.39 15.22
CA GLN A 39 -4.17 20.47 16.68
C GLN A 39 -4.49 19.14 17.42
N HIS A 40 -4.98 18.14 16.70
CA HIS A 40 -5.42 16.85 17.22
C HIS A 40 -5.02 15.69 16.28
N PRO A 41 -3.73 15.53 15.94
CA PRO A 41 -3.26 14.56 14.95
C PRO A 41 -3.67 13.11 15.29
N ARG A 42 -3.68 12.75 16.58
CA ARG A 42 -4.17 11.46 17.06
C ARG A 42 -5.62 11.15 16.66
N ARG A 43 -6.48 12.16 16.54
CA ARG A 43 -7.86 11.95 16.08
C ARG A 43 -7.90 11.60 14.59
N ILE A 44 -7.02 12.23 13.80
CA ILE A 44 -6.86 11.91 12.37
C ILE A 44 -6.27 10.51 12.22
N ALA A 45 -5.22 10.17 12.97
CA ALA A 45 -4.59 8.85 12.94
C ALA A 45 -5.61 7.73 13.20
N ARG A 46 -6.56 7.95 14.12
CA ARG A 46 -7.65 6.99 14.42
C ARG A 46 -8.65 6.80 13.28
N LEU A 47 -8.69 7.68 12.28
CA LEU A 47 -9.50 7.49 11.07
C LEU A 47 -8.91 6.39 10.19
N ILE A 48 -7.59 6.23 10.14
CA ILE A 48 -6.91 5.25 9.28
C ILE A 48 -7.45 3.82 9.50
N PRO A 49 -7.41 3.25 10.72
CA PRO A 49 -7.97 1.91 10.94
C PRO A 49 -9.49 1.86 10.78
N ALA A 50 -10.21 2.96 11.01
CA ALA A 50 -11.66 3.02 10.83
C ALA A 50 -12.07 2.97 9.35
N LEU A 51 -11.36 3.70 8.49
CA LEU A 51 -11.51 3.68 7.04
C LEU A 51 -11.10 2.32 6.47
N TRP A 52 -9.95 1.80 6.91
CA TRP A 52 -9.49 0.48 6.51
C TRP A 52 -10.51 -0.62 6.79
N LYS A 53 -11.08 -0.62 8.00
CA LYS A 53 -12.09 -1.60 8.42
C LYS A 53 -13.38 -1.52 7.60
N ARG A 54 -13.78 -0.33 7.15
CA ARG A 54 -14.93 -0.14 6.26
C ARG A 54 -14.63 -0.62 4.85
N HIS A 55 -13.38 -0.52 4.44
CA HIS A 55 -12.82 -1.18 3.26
C HIS A 55 -13.55 -0.81 1.95
N GLY A 56 -14.06 0.42 1.86
CA GLY A 56 -14.53 1.00 0.60
C GLY A 56 -13.37 1.46 -0.27
N GLN A 57 -13.56 1.53 -1.59
CA GLN A 57 -12.48 1.97 -2.49
C GLN A 57 -11.97 3.37 -2.14
N GLU A 58 -12.87 4.33 -1.94
CA GLU A 58 -12.51 5.69 -1.54
C GLU A 58 -11.94 5.77 -0.12
N ASP A 59 -12.38 4.87 0.77
CA ASP A 59 -11.83 4.78 2.12
C ASP A 59 -10.35 4.39 2.07
N LEU A 60 -9.98 3.42 1.22
CA LEU A 60 -8.58 3.00 1.04
C LEU A 60 -7.73 4.08 0.37
N VAL A 61 -8.29 4.83 -0.58
CA VAL A 61 -7.61 6.01 -1.15
C VAL A 61 -7.34 7.06 -0.07
N LEU A 62 -8.32 7.34 0.81
CA LEU A 62 -8.12 8.26 1.93
C LEU A 62 -7.08 7.73 2.93
N VAL A 63 -7.03 6.42 3.19
CA VAL A 63 -5.97 5.82 4.01
C VAL A 63 -4.59 6.16 3.43
N GLY A 64 -4.39 5.95 2.13
CA GLY A 64 -3.12 6.26 1.48
C GLY A 64 -2.77 7.75 1.56
N LEU A 65 -3.75 8.64 1.34
CA LEU A 65 -3.54 10.08 1.46
C LEU A 65 -3.18 10.51 2.88
N LEU A 66 -3.81 9.92 3.91
CA LEU A 66 -3.50 10.24 5.31
C LEU A 66 -2.11 9.71 5.68
N LEU A 67 -1.82 8.44 5.40
CA LEU A 67 -0.50 7.85 5.68
C LEU A 67 0.64 8.59 4.99
N ALA A 68 0.42 9.07 3.76
CA ALA A 68 1.42 9.81 2.99
C ALA A 68 1.70 11.24 3.50
N ASN A 69 0.82 11.81 4.33
CA ASN A 69 0.92 13.19 4.77
C ASN A 69 1.05 13.33 6.30
N MET A 70 1.07 12.22 7.04
CA MET A 70 1.26 12.22 8.48
C MET A 70 2.68 11.78 8.83
N SER A 71 3.30 12.47 9.77
CA SER A 71 4.63 12.15 10.30
C SER A 71 4.58 11.00 11.31
N GLU A 72 5.74 10.40 11.59
CA GLU A 72 5.90 9.39 12.64
C GLU A 72 5.45 9.91 14.01
N ALA A 73 5.67 11.20 14.31
CA ALA A 73 5.22 11.81 15.56
C ALA A 73 3.69 11.91 15.67
N GLU A 74 3.00 12.07 14.54
CA GLU A 74 1.53 12.17 14.49
C GLU A 74 0.85 10.80 14.49
N LEU A 75 1.50 9.80 13.89
CA LEU A 75 1.06 8.40 13.89
C LEU A 75 1.47 7.65 15.16
N GLU A 76 2.48 8.13 15.88
CA GLU A 76 3.16 7.44 16.98
C GLU A 76 3.85 6.12 16.56
N GLU A 77 4.08 5.96 15.26
CA GLU A 77 4.63 4.77 14.62
C GLU A 77 5.20 5.13 13.23
N ASP A 78 6.15 4.34 12.76
CA ASP A 78 6.63 4.41 11.37
C ASP A 78 5.44 4.22 10.38
N PRO A 79 5.28 5.07 9.36
CA PRO A 79 4.15 5.00 8.44
C PRO A 79 4.00 3.66 7.70
N TRP A 80 5.11 2.97 7.37
CA TRP A 80 5.03 1.66 6.73
C TRP A 80 4.58 0.61 7.73
N LEU A 81 5.10 0.65 8.95
CA LEU A 81 4.64 -0.22 10.02
C LEU A 81 3.15 -0.01 10.32
N ALA A 82 2.70 1.25 10.37
CA ALA A 82 1.29 1.61 10.52
C ALA A 82 0.42 1.03 9.40
N LEU A 83 0.89 1.06 8.13
CA LEU A 83 0.19 0.43 7.00
C LEU A 83 0.07 -1.08 7.18
N ILE A 84 1.16 -1.76 7.53
CA ILE A 84 1.24 -3.22 7.64
C ILE A 84 0.38 -3.74 8.77
N HIS A 85 0.31 -3.01 9.88
CA HIS A 85 -0.58 -3.34 11.00
C HIS A 85 -2.06 -3.30 10.63
N LEU A 86 -2.44 -2.71 9.49
CA LEU A 86 -3.81 -2.76 8.97
C LEU A 86 -4.13 -4.06 8.25
N PHE A 87 -3.12 -4.77 7.73
CA PHE A 87 -3.35 -5.88 6.82
C PHE A 87 -4.09 -7.03 7.50
N GLY A 88 -5.11 -7.52 6.83
CA GLY A 88 -5.84 -8.73 7.20
C GLY A 88 -5.35 -9.96 6.43
N GLU A 89 -6.24 -10.94 6.28
CA GLU A 89 -5.94 -12.18 5.58
C GLU A 89 -5.89 -12.01 4.04
N GLN A 90 -6.56 -10.98 3.51
CA GLN A 90 -6.69 -10.71 2.08
C GLN A 90 -6.79 -9.22 1.83
N GLU A 91 -6.01 -8.69 0.89
CA GLU A 91 -5.99 -7.27 0.55
C GLU A 91 -6.01 -7.06 -0.97
N PRO A 92 -6.73 -6.06 -1.50
CA PRO A 92 -6.71 -5.73 -2.92
C PRO A 92 -5.33 -5.21 -3.32
N LEU A 93 -4.62 -5.99 -4.15
CA LEU A 93 -3.26 -5.71 -4.61
C LEU A 93 -3.12 -4.30 -5.21
N GLY A 94 -4.10 -3.88 -6.01
CA GLY A 94 -4.13 -2.56 -6.61
C GLY A 94 -4.19 -1.43 -5.58
N ALA A 95 -5.04 -1.56 -4.55
CA ALA A 95 -5.13 -0.55 -3.50
C ALA A 95 -3.83 -0.48 -2.69
N LEU A 96 -3.23 -1.62 -2.37
CA LEU A 96 -1.94 -1.66 -1.67
C LEU A 96 -0.85 -0.94 -2.45
N LEU A 97 -0.78 -1.18 -3.76
CA LEU A 97 0.19 -0.51 -4.63
C LEU A 97 -0.07 1.00 -4.69
N GLU A 98 -1.33 1.42 -4.88
CA GLU A 98 -1.70 2.84 -4.90
C GLU A 98 -1.36 3.56 -3.59
N ILE A 99 -1.65 2.93 -2.45
CA ILE A 99 -1.31 3.48 -1.13
C ILE A 99 0.20 3.60 -0.96
N ALA A 100 0.94 2.54 -1.26
CA ALA A 100 2.39 2.54 -1.14
C ALA A 100 3.05 3.57 -2.08
N GLU A 101 2.54 3.73 -3.31
CA GLU A 101 2.96 4.79 -4.22
C GLU A 101 2.67 6.19 -3.67
N GLU A 102 1.50 6.40 -3.05
CA GLU A 102 1.16 7.68 -2.42
C GLU A 102 2.08 7.99 -1.25
N MET A 103 2.44 7.00 -0.42
CA MET A 103 3.41 7.18 0.66
C MET A 103 4.79 7.58 0.14
N VAL A 104 5.29 6.93 -0.92
CA VAL A 104 6.55 7.31 -1.57
C VAL A 104 6.47 8.72 -2.15
N ARG A 105 5.33 9.08 -2.76
CA ARG A 105 5.06 10.43 -3.28
C ARG A 105 5.02 11.48 -2.17
N GLY A 106 4.55 11.12 -0.98
CA GLY A 106 4.57 11.92 0.25
C GLY A 106 5.96 12.09 0.88
N GLY A 107 6.97 11.38 0.36
CA GLY A 107 8.36 11.49 0.82
C GLY A 107 8.79 10.42 1.82
N HIS A 108 7.92 9.43 2.11
CA HIS A 108 8.32 8.29 2.93
C HIS A 108 9.27 7.38 2.14
N SER A 109 10.45 7.14 2.70
CA SER A 109 11.43 6.24 2.11
C SER A 109 10.94 4.80 2.23
N ILE A 110 11.08 4.02 1.14
CA ILE A 110 10.72 2.61 1.14
C ILE A 110 11.56 1.87 2.18
N PRO A 111 11.01 0.87 2.90
CA PRO A 111 11.77 0.10 3.87
C PRO A 111 13.03 -0.55 3.26
N ASN A 112 14.08 -0.67 4.07
CA ASN A 112 15.37 -1.21 3.65
C ASN A 112 15.32 -2.73 3.41
N ASP A 113 16.41 -3.28 2.86
CA ASP A 113 16.49 -4.70 2.48
C ASP A 113 16.27 -5.65 3.66
N SER A 114 16.90 -5.36 4.81
CA SER A 114 16.75 -6.19 6.00
C SER A 114 15.30 -6.27 6.47
N TRP A 115 14.57 -5.15 6.37
CA TRP A 115 13.18 -5.05 6.74
C TRP A 115 12.30 -5.84 5.76
N LEU A 116 12.52 -5.69 4.45
CA LEU A 116 11.76 -6.39 3.40
C LEU A 116 12.02 -7.90 3.40
N ILE A 117 13.25 -8.33 3.66
CA ILE A 117 13.62 -9.74 3.82
C ILE A 117 12.93 -10.32 5.07
N GLY A 118 12.95 -9.60 6.19
CA GLY A 118 12.26 -10.00 7.42
C GLY A 118 10.75 -10.15 7.22
N MET A 119 10.14 -9.23 6.46
CA MET A 119 8.72 -9.32 6.09
C MET A 119 8.45 -10.54 5.19
N ALA A 120 9.25 -10.73 4.12
CA ALA A 120 9.06 -11.84 3.20
C ALA A 120 9.16 -13.22 3.87
N ALA A 121 9.94 -13.34 4.95
CA ALA A 121 10.07 -14.57 5.71
C ALA A 121 8.80 -14.96 6.52
N GLN A 122 7.86 -14.03 6.75
CA GLN A 122 6.69 -14.28 7.59
C GLN A 122 5.66 -15.21 6.92
N SER A 123 5.39 -15.01 5.63
CA SER A 123 4.46 -15.85 4.87
C SER A 123 4.59 -15.61 3.37
N ALA A 124 3.95 -16.47 2.57
CA ALA A 124 3.89 -16.29 1.11
C ALA A 124 3.23 -14.96 0.70
N LEU A 125 2.19 -14.54 1.41
CA LEU A 125 1.51 -13.27 1.19
C LEU A 125 2.45 -12.09 1.47
N TRP A 126 3.15 -12.11 2.61
CA TRP A 126 4.10 -11.07 2.99
C TRP A 126 5.30 -10.97 2.06
N HIS A 127 5.72 -12.10 1.47
CA HIS A 127 6.74 -12.11 0.42
C HIS A 127 6.26 -11.40 -0.86
N GLN A 128 5.01 -11.62 -1.25
CA GLN A 128 4.43 -10.88 -2.37
C GLN A 128 4.36 -9.37 -2.08
N VAL A 129 3.90 -8.97 -0.89
CA VAL A 129 3.91 -7.56 -0.46
C VAL A 129 5.33 -6.97 -0.52
N ALA A 130 6.35 -7.70 -0.06
CA ALA A 130 7.74 -7.22 -0.08
C ALA A 130 8.21 -6.95 -1.51
N THR A 131 7.82 -7.82 -2.44
CA THR A 131 8.11 -7.66 -3.86
C THR A 131 7.42 -6.43 -4.46
N LEU A 132 6.20 -6.10 -4.02
CA LEU A 132 5.51 -4.88 -4.43
C LEU A 132 6.23 -3.63 -3.92
N PHE A 133 6.64 -3.60 -2.66
CA PHE A 133 7.36 -2.45 -2.11
C PHE A 133 8.72 -2.26 -2.80
N LEU A 134 9.43 -3.35 -3.12
CA LEU A 134 10.63 -3.28 -3.96
C LEU A 134 10.33 -2.68 -5.34
N SER A 135 9.15 -2.93 -5.89
CA SER A 135 8.76 -2.40 -7.21
C SER A 135 8.66 -0.88 -7.29
N LEU A 136 8.58 -0.22 -6.13
CA LEU A 136 8.49 1.23 -6.00
C LEU A 136 9.86 1.91 -5.90
N ARG A 137 10.93 1.14 -5.70
CA ARG A 137 12.28 1.69 -5.61
C ARG A 137 12.72 2.23 -6.95
N LYS A 138 13.37 3.40 -6.88
CA LYS A 138 14.02 4.02 -8.04
C LYS A 138 15.41 3.44 -8.28
N ASP A 139 16.05 2.98 -7.21
CA ASP A 139 17.34 2.32 -7.25
C ASP A 139 17.17 0.84 -7.62
N GLY A 140 18.22 0.22 -8.16
CA GLY A 140 18.22 -1.19 -8.55
C GLY A 140 17.87 -2.14 -7.39
N LEU A 141 17.59 -3.41 -7.73
CA LEU A 141 17.15 -4.41 -6.76
C LEU A 141 18.26 -4.83 -5.80
N GLY A 142 19.53 -4.70 -6.20
CA GLY A 142 20.67 -5.02 -5.33
C GLY A 142 20.60 -6.45 -4.76
N GLU A 143 20.79 -6.59 -3.45
CA GLU A 143 20.70 -7.87 -2.75
C GLU A 143 19.27 -8.43 -2.70
N ALA A 144 18.26 -7.57 -2.82
CA ALA A 144 16.85 -7.95 -2.82
C ALA A 144 16.38 -8.59 -4.14
N ARG A 145 17.23 -8.68 -5.18
CA ARG A 145 16.88 -9.40 -6.42
C ARG A 145 16.50 -10.86 -6.16
N GLY A 146 17.20 -11.52 -5.24
CA GLY A 146 16.90 -12.89 -4.83
C GLY A 146 15.50 -13.02 -4.23
N LEU A 147 15.03 -12.00 -3.50
CA LEU A 147 13.69 -11.94 -2.95
C LEU A 147 12.63 -11.92 -4.06
N VAL A 148 12.81 -11.09 -5.09
CA VAL A 148 11.89 -11.02 -6.25
C VAL A 148 11.89 -12.33 -7.03
N ALA A 149 13.05 -12.95 -7.21
CA ALA A 149 13.19 -14.20 -7.96
C ALA A 149 12.50 -15.38 -7.26
N THR A 150 12.54 -15.41 -5.93
CA THR A 150 11.97 -16.50 -5.11
C THR A 150 10.53 -16.27 -4.67
N ALA A 151 9.94 -15.11 -4.97
CA ALA A 151 8.58 -14.78 -4.57
C ALA A 151 7.56 -15.85 -5.04
N PRO A 152 6.60 -16.25 -4.19
CA PRO A 152 5.51 -17.14 -4.58
C PRO A 152 4.69 -16.55 -5.72
N ALA A 153 4.15 -17.43 -6.57
CA ALA A 153 3.32 -17.01 -7.69
C ALA A 153 2.06 -16.25 -7.19
N GLY A 154 1.75 -15.13 -7.84
CA GLY A 154 0.59 -14.29 -7.53
C GLY A 154 -0.37 -14.14 -8.72
N GLY A 155 -1.25 -13.15 -8.63
CA GLY A 155 -2.15 -12.77 -9.73
C GLY A 155 -1.42 -12.15 -10.92
N GLU A 156 -2.16 -11.87 -12.01
CA GLU A 156 -1.63 -11.35 -13.27
C GLU A 156 -0.83 -10.04 -13.09
N LEU A 157 -1.38 -9.07 -12.35
CA LEU A 157 -0.75 -7.79 -12.02
C LEU A 157 0.53 -8.00 -11.22
N PHE A 158 0.50 -8.90 -10.23
CA PHE A 158 1.68 -9.23 -9.44
C PHE A 158 2.78 -9.81 -10.33
N GLU A 159 2.45 -10.80 -11.16
CA GLU A 159 3.42 -11.44 -12.06
C GLU A 159 3.96 -10.48 -13.12
N ARG A 160 3.14 -9.55 -13.62
CA ARG A 160 3.58 -8.47 -14.51
C ARG A 160 4.60 -7.56 -13.82
N ILE A 161 4.35 -7.16 -12.57
CA ILE A 161 5.27 -6.34 -11.78
C ILE A 161 6.57 -7.10 -11.54
N ARG A 162 6.49 -8.35 -11.09
CA ARG A 162 7.65 -9.21 -10.82
C ARG A 162 8.51 -9.41 -12.07
N THR A 163 7.89 -9.72 -13.21
CA THR A 163 8.59 -9.91 -14.48
C THR A 163 9.31 -8.63 -14.91
N ARG A 164 8.63 -7.48 -14.79
CA ARG A 164 9.23 -6.16 -15.09
C ARG A 164 10.46 -5.93 -14.22
N LEU A 165 10.37 -6.17 -12.91
CA LEU A 165 11.50 -6.00 -11.99
C LEU A 165 12.69 -6.88 -12.36
N LEU A 166 12.46 -8.16 -12.67
CA LEU A 166 13.54 -9.07 -13.05
C LEU A 166 14.21 -8.68 -14.38
N SER A 167 13.46 -8.02 -15.28
CA SER A 167 13.97 -7.55 -16.58
C SER A 167 14.76 -6.23 -16.53
N GLN A 168 14.60 -5.41 -15.48
CA GLN A 168 15.17 -4.05 -15.41
C GLN A 168 16.68 -3.97 -15.11
N GLU A 169 17.37 -5.10 -14.92
CA GLU A 169 18.83 -5.15 -14.67
C GLU A 169 19.60 -5.91 -15.77
N HIS A 170 19.04 -5.97 -16.98
CA HIS A 170 19.73 -6.47 -18.18
C HIS A 170 20.08 -5.34 -19.15
#